data_AF-A0A1I3U1V0-F1
#
_entry.id   AF-A0A1I3U1V0-F1
#
_cell.length_a   1.000
_cell.length_b   1.000
_cell.length_c   1.000
_cell.angle_alpha   90.00
_cell.angle_beta   90.00
_cell.angle_gamma   90.00
#
_symmetry.space_group_name_H-M   'P 1'
#
loop_
_entity.id
_entity.type
_entity.pdbx_description
1 polymer ?
#
loop_
_entity_poly.entity_id
_entity_poly.type
_entity_poly.pdbx_seq_one_letter_code
_entity_poly.pdbx_strand_id
1 'polypeptide(L)'
;MRRLLCLTATGLFLLGGTASAAVRSQPSDSDLSMATPIPPQAQVDPPRDRVGPPIPPRPVPPWINSGPPVPPRPVPPRPVPPRPIPIPPWAYPRPPIPPGSGPVAWPIPPRPYPVYPVYPGYPSYPVVQDMAKDLLLTVEKLRDPSYTARSVQLGCAPVSGTHPDAGGACAVLTPAQGDPARITPSWTVCAQVQDPVRATATGIWNGRYIQFEYTYSNPCAMRRATGPVFSF
;
A
#
# COMPACT_ATOMS: atom_id res chain seq x y z
N MET A 1 65.18 7.49 17.80
CA MET A 1 65.77 6.41 16.97
C MET A 1 64.59 5.69 16.31
N ARG A 2 64.25 6.00 15.04
CA ARG A 2 64.55 5.18 13.83
C ARG A 2 64.00 3.74 13.98
N ARG A 3 63.10 3.17 13.16
CA ARG A 3 62.81 3.25 11.70
C ARG A 3 61.37 2.72 11.47
N LEU A 4 60.50 3.27 10.62
CA LEU A 4 60.41 3.25 9.14
C LEU A 4 60.27 1.86 8.44
N LEU A 5 59.14 1.72 7.72
CA LEU A 5 58.82 1.01 6.46
C LEU A 5 58.63 -0.53 6.37
N CYS A 6 57.50 -0.95 5.76
CA CYS A 6 57.39 -1.57 4.40
C CYS A 6 56.00 -2.26 4.21
N LEU A 7 55.17 -1.79 3.27
CA LEU A 7 54.95 -2.31 1.87
C LEU A 7 54.01 -3.53 1.78
N THR A 8 52.74 -3.29 1.40
CA THR A 8 52.06 -3.65 0.12
C THR A 8 51.72 -5.12 -0.13
N ALA A 9 50.42 -5.40 -0.34
CA ALA A 9 49.97 -6.45 -1.27
C ALA A 9 48.59 -6.08 -1.85
N THR A 10 48.65 -5.59 -3.09
CA THR A 10 47.70 -5.66 -4.19
C THR A 10 46.63 -6.77 -4.09
N GLY A 11 45.38 -6.40 -4.41
CA GLY A 11 44.27 -7.32 -4.65
C GLY A 11 43.27 -6.73 -5.63
N LEU A 12 43.72 -6.51 -6.87
CA LEU A 12 42.89 -6.12 -8.01
C LEU A 12 42.29 -7.41 -8.59
N PHE A 13 40.99 -7.67 -8.38
CA PHE A 13 40.27 -8.73 -9.09
C PHE A 13 39.24 -8.11 -10.02
N LEU A 14 39.54 -8.24 -11.31
CA LEU A 14 38.74 -7.83 -12.45
C LEU A 14 37.52 -8.76 -12.63
N LEU A 15 36.42 -8.14 -13.04
CA LEU A 15 35.47 -8.55 -14.10
C LEU A 15 34.96 -10.00 -14.12
N GLY A 16 33.62 -10.16 -14.03
CA GLY A 16 32.97 -11.37 -14.55
C GLY A 16 31.55 -11.63 -14.05
N GLY A 17 30.63 -10.66 -14.17
CA GLY A 17 29.20 -10.94 -13.98
C GLY A 17 28.62 -11.55 -15.25
N THR A 18 28.55 -12.87 -15.35
CA THR A 18 27.83 -13.57 -16.41
C THR A 18 26.36 -13.75 -16.01
N ALA A 19 25.47 -13.13 -16.78
CA ALA A 19 24.03 -13.36 -16.71
C ALA A 19 23.72 -14.77 -17.23
N SER A 20 23.15 -15.63 -16.39
CA SER A 20 22.64 -16.94 -16.80
C SER A 20 21.35 -16.76 -17.60
N ALA A 21 21.44 -16.90 -18.92
CA ALA A 21 20.28 -17.14 -19.78
C ALA A 21 19.89 -18.62 -19.65
N ALA A 22 18.67 -18.88 -19.17
CA ALA A 22 18.08 -20.21 -19.16
C ALA A 22 17.74 -20.63 -20.60
N VAL A 23 18.62 -21.41 -21.21
CA VAL A 23 18.34 -22.13 -22.46
C VAL A 23 17.48 -23.35 -22.13
N ARG A 24 16.28 -23.39 -22.71
CA ARG A 24 15.37 -24.54 -22.67
C ARG A 24 15.93 -25.60 -23.63
N SER A 25 16.37 -26.73 -23.10
CA SER A 25 16.76 -27.90 -23.89
C SER A 25 15.52 -28.54 -24.54
N GLN A 26 15.53 -28.68 -25.86
CA GLN A 26 14.59 -29.53 -26.60
C GLN A 26 15.03 -31.00 -26.46
N PRO A 27 14.08 -31.96 -26.32
CA PRO A 27 14.40 -33.38 -26.32
C PRO A 27 14.77 -33.86 -27.72
N SER A 28 15.85 -34.64 -27.80
CA SER A 28 16.38 -35.31 -28.99
C SER A 28 15.56 -36.56 -29.36
N ASP A 29 15.19 -36.66 -30.64
CA ASP A 29 14.40 -37.72 -31.33
C ASP A 29 15.06 -39.13 -31.39
N SER A 30 15.63 -39.64 -30.29
CA SER A 30 16.30 -40.96 -30.31
C SER A 30 15.56 -42.09 -29.60
N ASP A 31 14.35 -41.85 -29.05
CA ASP A 31 13.61 -42.85 -28.24
C ASP A 31 12.30 -43.38 -28.87
N LEU A 32 12.15 -43.29 -30.20
CA LEU A 32 11.01 -43.87 -30.92
C LEU A 32 11.42 -45.10 -31.73
N SER A 33 11.87 -46.15 -31.04
CA SER A 33 12.03 -47.48 -31.61
C SER A 33 11.41 -48.53 -30.69
N MET A 34 10.10 -48.47 -30.52
CA MET A 34 9.24 -49.58 -30.05
C MET A 34 7.76 -49.17 -30.21
N ALA A 35 7.32 -49.01 -31.46
CA ALA A 35 5.89 -48.89 -31.78
C ALA A 35 5.47 -50.09 -32.62
N THR A 36 4.62 -50.93 -32.03
CA THR A 36 4.00 -52.10 -32.63
C THR A 36 3.17 -51.72 -33.86
N PRO A 37 3.12 -52.51 -34.95
CA PRO A 37 2.33 -52.17 -36.13
C PRO A 37 0.83 -52.16 -35.83
N ILE A 38 0.16 -51.05 -36.17
CA ILE A 38 -1.30 -50.90 -36.16
C ILE A 38 -1.85 -51.57 -37.45
N PRO A 39 -2.91 -52.39 -37.39
CA PRO A 39 -3.51 -52.99 -38.59
C PRO A 39 -4.23 -51.94 -39.46
N PRO A 40 -4.24 -52.09 -40.81
CA PRO A 40 -4.83 -51.11 -41.71
C PRO A 40 -6.35 -51.04 -41.55
N GLN A 41 -6.87 -49.84 -41.32
CA GLN A 41 -8.30 -49.55 -41.28
C GLN A 41 -8.87 -49.64 -42.70
N ALA A 42 -9.94 -50.42 -42.88
CA ALA A 42 -10.70 -50.49 -44.12
C ALA A 42 -11.36 -49.14 -44.41
N GLN A 43 -11.06 -48.55 -45.57
CA GLN A 43 -11.70 -47.32 -46.04
C GLN A 43 -13.14 -47.62 -46.46
N VAL A 44 -14.10 -46.97 -45.81
CA VAL A 44 -15.50 -46.94 -46.24
C VAL A 44 -15.67 -45.70 -47.10
N ASP A 45 -15.87 -45.88 -48.40
CA ASP A 45 -16.17 -44.79 -49.31
C ASP A 45 -17.55 -44.18 -48.97
N PRO A 46 -17.69 -42.86 -48.81
CA PRO A 46 -18.99 -42.23 -48.62
C PRO A 46 -19.81 -42.26 -49.92
N PRO A 47 -21.14 -42.45 -49.85
CA PRO A 47 -21.98 -42.46 -51.03
C PRO A 47 -21.96 -41.10 -51.72
N ARG A 48 -21.41 -41.05 -52.94
CA ARG A 48 -21.75 -40.01 -53.92
C ARG A 48 -23.19 -40.25 -54.31
N ASP A 49 -24.09 -39.37 -53.86
CA ASP A 49 -25.22 -38.85 -54.64
C ASP A 49 -26.16 -38.06 -53.74
N ARG A 50 -26.11 -36.72 -53.89
CA ARG A 50 -27.20 -35.74 -53.78
C ARG A 50 -26.61 -34.33 -53.68
N VAL A 51 -26.14 -33.81 -54.81
CA VAL A 51 -25.94 -32.37 -54.96
C VAL A 51 -27.33 -31.77 -55.18
N GLY A 52 -27.89 -31.15 -54.14
CA GLY A 52 -29.12 -30.37 -54.25
C GLY A 52 -28.91 -29.11 -55.12
N PRO A 53 -29.98 -28.48 -55.61
CA PRO A 53 -29.89 -27.28 -56.45
C PRO A 53 -29.18 -26.12 -55.70
N PRO A 54 -28.50 -25.21 -56.43
CA PRO A 54 -27.75 -24.12 -55.82
C PRO A 54 -28.67 -23.21 -55.01
N ILE A 55 -28.31 -23.00 -53.74
CA ILE A 55 -29.01 -22.11 -52.81
C ILE A 55 -28.78 -20.66 -53.28
N PRO A 56 -29.83 -19.82 -53.39
CA PRO A 56 -29.64 -18.41 -53.76
C PRO A 56 -28.83 -17.66 -52.68
N PRO A 57 -28.03 -16.64 -53.07
CA PRO A 57 -27.28 -15.85 -52.12
C PRO A 57 -28.23 -15.12 -51.16
N ARG A 58 -27.93 -15.18 -49.86
CA ARG A 58 -28.70 -14.48 -48.84
C ARG A 58 -28.47 -12.96 -48.98
N PRO A 59 -29.51 -12.12 -48.75
CA PRO A 59 -29.33 -10.67 -48.69
C PRO A 59 -28.32 -10.31 -47.59
N VAL A 60 -27.27 -9.58 -47.95
CA VAL A 60 -26.33 -9.03 -46.97
C VAL A 60 -26.98 -7.88 -46.20
N PRO A 61 -26.94 -7.89 -44.85
CA PRO A 61 -27.46 -6.78 -44.07
C PRO A 61 -26.71 -5.46 -44.35
N PRO A 62 -27.40 -4.31 -44.30
CA PRO A 62 -26.81 -3.01 -44.65
C PRO A 62 -25.66 -2.56 -43.73
N TRP A 63 -25.50 -3.17 -42.55
CA TRP A 63 -24.47 -2.81 -41.57
C TRP A 63 -23.06 -3.33 -41.90
N ILE A 64 -22.91 -4.26 -42.85
CA ILE A 64 -21.59 -4.80 -43.25
C ILE A 64 -20.70 -3.75 -43.93
N ASN A 65 -21.28 -2.70 -44.52
CA ASN A 65 -20.54 -1.63 -45.19
C ASN A 65 -20.19 -0.45 -44.26
N SER A 66 -20.52 -0.52 -42.98
CA SER A 66 -20.17 0.53 -42.01
C SER A 66 -18.84 0.17 -41.36
N GLY A 67 -17.74 0.70 -41.91
CA GLY A 67 -16.43 0.64 -41.24
C GLY A 67 -16.50 1.20 -39.82
N PRO A 68 -15.59 0.80 -38.92
CA PRO A 68 -15.58 1.28 -37.55
C PRO A 68 -15.48 2.81 -37.50
N PRO A 69 -16.15 3.48 -36.53
CA PRO A 69 -16.10 4.92 -36.42
C PRO A 69 -14.65 5.41 -36.26
N VAL A 70 -14.27 6.39 -37.07
CA VAL A 70 -12.94 7.01 -37.02
C VAL A 70 -12.79 7.72 -35.67
N PRO A 71 -11.72 7.49 -34.90
CA PRO A 71 -11.51 8.17 -33.63
C PRO A 71 -11.38 9.68 -33.86
N PRO A 72 -11.89 10.51 -32.92
CA PRO A 72 -11.71 11.96 -33.01
C PRO A 72 -10.22 12.31 -32.98
N ARG A 73 -9.85 13.37 -33.71
CA ARG A 73 -8.46 13.87 -33.70
C ARG A 73 -8.06 14.31 -32.30
N PRO A 74 -6.81 14.06 -31.86
CA PRO A 74 -6.30 14.58 -30.60
C PRO A 74 -6.43 16.11 -30.54
N VAL A 75 -7.03 16.61 -29.47
CA VAL A 75 -7.11 18.06 -29.21
C VAL A 75 -5.75 18.54 -28.70
N PRO A 76 -5.18 19.63 -29.23
CA PRO A 76 -3.92 20.17 -28.72
C PRO A 76 -4.06 20.62 -27.25
N PRO A 77 -3.02 20.44 -26.42
CA PRO A 77 -3.05 20.91 -25.04
C PRO A 77 -3.22 22.43 -25.00
N ARG A 78 -4.04 22.92 -24.06
CA ARG A 78 -4.20 24.36 -23.84
C ARG A 78 -2.87 24.96 -23.37
N PRO A 79 -2.53 26.20 -23.78
CA PRO A 79 -1.39 26.92 -23.23
C PRO A 79 -1.52 27.03 -21.71
N VAL A 80 -0.49 26.58 -20.97
CA VAL A 80 -0.45 26.70 -19.52
C VAL A 80 -0.01 28.14 -19.18
N PRO A 81 -0.75 28.88 -18.33
CA PRO A 81 -0.30 30.21 -17.91
C PRO A 81 1.01 30.11 -17.12
N PRO A 82 1.89 31.12 -17.19
CA PRO A 82 3.11 31.14 -16.41
C PRO A 82 2.79 31.09 -14.91
N ARG A 83 3.56 30.30 -14.15
CA ARG A 83 3.43 30.23 -12.69
C ARG A 83 3.77 31.61 -12.08
N PRO A 84 3.00 32.09 -11.09
CA PRO A 84 3.37 33.29 -10.34
C PRO A 84 4.75 33.12 -9.70
N ILE A 85 5.60 34.14 -9.80
CA ILE A 85 6.91 34.15 -9.16
C ILE A 85 6.71 34.24 -7.64
N PRO A 86 7.31 33.36 -6.82
CA PRO A 86 7.22 33.44 -5.37
C PRO A 86 7.77 34.79 -4.88
N ILE A 87 6.97 35.53 -4.12
CA ILE A 87 7.39 36.79 -3.50
C ILE A 87 8.36 36.43 -2.35
N PRO A 88 9.59 36.95 -2.35
CA PRO A 88 10.55 36.63 -1.32
C PRO A 88 10.14 37.24 0.03
N PRO A 89 10.51 36.60 1.17
CA PRO A 89 10.04 36.98 2.49
C PRO A 89 10.41 38.41 2.92
N TRP A 90 11.43 39.02 2.30
CA TRP A 90 11.83 40.40 2.56
C TRP A 90 10.95 41.46 1.88
N ALA A 91 10.13 41.06 0.90
CA ALA A 91 9.23 41.97 0.20
C ALA A 91 7.88 42.20 0.92
N TYR A 92 7.64 41.50 2.04
CA TYR A 92 6.46 41.74 2.88
C TYR A 92 6.72 42.88 3.88
N PRO A 93 5.77 43.82 4.06
CA PRO A 93 5.84 44.83 5.10
C PRO A 93 5.92 44.17 6.49
N ARG A 94 6.83 44.65 7.34
CA ARG A 94 6.88 44.20 8.73
C ARG A 94 5.62 44.68 9.46
N PRO A 95 4.86 43.80 10.14
CA PRO A 95 3.72 44.23 10.91
C PRO A 95 4.15 45.15 12.06
N PRO A 96 3.34 46.16 12.42
CA PRO A 96 3.63 47.02 13.56
C PRO A 96 3.64 46.20 14.86
N ILE A 97 4.60 46.51 15.74
CA ILE A 97 4.69 45.90 17.07
C ILE A 97 3.50 46.41 17.90
N PRO A 98 2.63 45.54 18.44
CA PRO A 98 1.52 45.97 19.27
C PRO A 98 2.04 46.62 20.58
N PRO A 99 1.44 47.73 21.04
CA PRO A 99 1.79 48.31 22.32
C PRO A 99 1.36 47.36 23.45
N GLY A 100 2.31 46.95 24.30
CA GLY A 100 2.04 46.09 25.48
C GLY A 100 2.95 44.88 25.67
N SER A 101 3.92 44.63 24.78
CA SER A 101 4.93 43.58 24.98
C SER A 101 6.03 44.00 25.96
N GLY A 102 5.65 44.29 27.21
CA GLY A 102 6.60 44.33 28.33
C GLY A 102 6.96 42.91 28.79
N PRO A 103 8.08 42.72 29.53
CA PRO A 103 8.39 41.44 30.13
C PRO A 103 7.33 41.09 31.17
N VAL A 104 6.54 40.04 30.89
CA VAL A 104 5.52 39.57 31.83
C VAL A 104 6.24 38.96 33.03
N ALA A 105 5.97 39.49 34.22
CA ALA A 105 6.50 38.97 35.47
C ALA A 105 5.95 37.56 35.72
N TRP A 106 6.85 36.58 35.80
CA TRP A 106 6.58 35.22 36.24
C TRP A 106 6.24 35.18 37.74
N PRO A 107 5.45 34.19 38.22
CA PRO A 107 5.12 32.93 37.55
C PRO A 107 3.66 32.84 37.12
N ILE A 108 3.44 32.48 35.84
CA ILE A 108 2.13 32.06 35.34
C ILE A 108 1.89 30.64 35.90
N PRO A 109 0.85 30.39 36.73
CA PRO A 109 0.52 29.02 37.14
C PRO A 109 0.16 28.17 35.92
N PRO A 110 0.42 26.84 35.93
CA PRO A 110 0.02 25.97 34.84
C PRO A 110 -1.50 26.00 34.72
N ARG A 111 -2.01 26.60 33.66
CA ARG A 111 -3.43 26.48 33.32
C ARG A 111 -3.70 24.99 33.06
N PRO A 112 -4.73 24.41 33.70
CA PRO A 112 -5.22 23.12 33.26
C PRO A 112 -5.82 23.35 31.87
N TYR A 113 -5.15 22.80 30.85
CA TYR A 113 -5.53 22.75 29.43
C TYR A 113 -5.63 24.11 28.70
N PRO A 114 -5.19 24.20 27.42
CA PRO A 114 -5.48 25.36 26.61
C PRO A 114 -6.97 25.39 26.27
N VAL A 115 -7.71 26.26 26.95
CA VAL A 115 -9.01 26.71 26.45
C VAL A 115 -8.70 27.63 25.26
N TYR A 116 -8.73 27.07 24.05
CA TYR A 116 -8.63 27.87 22.83
C TYR A 116 -9.84 28.81 22.78
N PRO A 117 -9.66 30.13 22.69
CA PRO A 117 -10.78 31.06 22.56
C PRO A 117 -11.54 30.76 21.27
N VAL A 118 -12.85 30.57 21.38
CA VAL A 118 -13.75 30.47 20.24
C VAL A 118 -13.79 31.86 19.61
N TYR A 119 -13.07 32.06 18.51
CA TYR A 119 -13.11 33.31 17.75
C TYR A 119 -14.40 33.35 16.92
N PRO A 120 -15.34 34.28 17.20
CA PRO A 120 -16.53 34.45 16.39
C PRO A 120 -16.12 34.98 15.01
N GLY A 121 -16.34 34.18 13.96
CA GLY A 121 -16.03 34.55 12.57
C GLY A 121 -15.18 33.53 11.80
N TYR A 122 -14.66 32.49 12.44
CA TYR A 122 -14.17 31.33 11.68
C TYR A 122 -15.38 30.49 11.25
N PRO A 123 -15.51 30.13 9.95
CA PRO A 123 -16.44 29.09 9.58
C PRO A 123 -16.04 27.85 10.38
N SER A 124 -16.96 27.33 11.18
CA SER A 124 -16.84 25.95 11.66
C SER A 124 -16.80 25.10 10.40
N TYR A 125 -15.60 24.73 9.95
CA TYR A 125 -15.49 23.63 9.00
C TYR A 125 -16.26 22.49 9.67
N PRO A 126 -17.35 21.97 9.07
CA PRO A 126 -18.06 20.84 9.65
C PRO A 126 -16.98 19.81 9.90
N VAL A 127 -16.81 19.43 11.16
CA VAL A 127 -15.71 18.56 11.49
C VAL A 127 -16.00 17.27 10.75
N VAL A 128 -15.22 16.98 9.71
CA VAL A 128 -15.26 15.72 8.96
C VAL A 128 -14.93 14.50 9.86
N GLN A 129 -14.80 14.71 11.17
CA GLN A 129 -14.64 13.71 12.23
C GLN A 129 -15.69 12.61 12.16
N ASP A 130 -16.92 12.92 11.75
CA ASP A 130 -17.98 11.91 11.62
C ASP A 130 -17.68 10.87 10.53
N MET A 131 -16.72 11.14 9.64
CA MET A 131 -16.28 10.22 8.57
C MET A 131 -14.80 9.88 8.67
N ALA A 132 -14.09 10.44 9.65
CA ALA A 132 -12.67 10.19 9.84
C ALA A 132 -12.43 8.72 10.23
N LYS A 133 -11.32 8.17 9.74
CA LYS A 133 -10.88 6.81 10.07
C LYS A 133 -9.43 6.87 10.48
N ASP A 134 -9.20 7.49 11.63
CA ASP A 134 -7.88 7.81 12.15
C ASP A 134 -7.68 7.12 13.50
N LEU A 135 -6.63 6.29 13.56
CA LEU A 135 -6.28 5.50 14.74
C LEU A 135 -4.81 5.74 15.09
N LEU A 136 -4.54 5.95 16.37
CA LEU A 136 -3.23 5.85 16.97
C LEU A 136 -3.05 4.41 17.46
N LEU A 137 -2.03 3.74 16.94
CA LEU A 137 -1.70 2.36 17.28
C LEU A 137 -0.44 2.37 18.14
N THR A 138 -0.44 1.63 19.25
CA THR A 138 0.73 1.50 20.12
C THR A 138 1.01 0.03 20.44
N VAL A 139 2.28 -0.34 20.48
CA VAL A 139 2.75 -1.65 20.92
C VAL A 139 3.83 -1.47 22.00
N GLU A 140 3.63 -2.17 23.12
CA GLU A 140 4.51 -2.15 24.28
C GLU A 140 4.94 -3.59 24.62
N LYS A 141 6.22 -3.77 24.99
CA LYS A 141 6.74 -5.05 25.46
C LYS A 141 6.72 -5.08 26.98
N LEU A 142 5.96 -6.01 27.56
CA LEU A 142 5.73 -6.03 29.00
C LEU A 142 6.84 -6.71 29.81
N ARG A 143 7.73 -7.46 29.16
CA ARG A 143 8.89 -8.10 29.82
C ARG A 143 10.07 -7.17 30.05
N ASP A 144 10.13 -6.08 29.30
CA ASP A 144 11.26 -5.16 29.32
C ASP A 144 10.74 -3.74 29.57
N PRO A 145 10.74 -3.27 30.83
CA PRO A 145 10.28 -1.93 31.17
C PRO A 145 11.20 -0.82 30.62
N SER A 146 12.41 -1.17 30.15
CA SER A 146 13.31 -0.21 29.48
C SER A 146 12.99 -0.04 27.99
N TYR A 147 12.14 -0.93 27.44
CA TYR A 147 11.72 -0.85 26.05
C TYR A 147 10.70 0.27 25.84
N THR A 148 11.09 1.28 25.05
CA THR A 148 10.18 2.36 24.67
C THR A 148 9.03 1.82 23.83
N ALA A 149 7.79 2.04 24.28
CA ALA A 149 6.61 1.73 23.50
C ALA A 149 6.66 2.42 22.14
N ARG A 150 6.29 1.70 21.08
CA ARG A 150 6.22 2.25 19.73
C ARG A 150 4.80 2.67 19.43
N SER A 151 4.64 3.82 18.78
CA SER A 151 3.34 4.28 18.30
C SER A 151 3.41 4.80 16.87
N VAL A 152 2.34 4.58 16.13
CA VAL A 152 2.19 5.05 14.74
C VAL A 152 0.77 5.53 14.49
N GLN A 153 0.63 6.49 13.58
CA GLN A 153 -0.67 6.97 13.12
C GLN A 153 -1.10 6.16 11.89
N LEU A 154 -2.38 5.80 11.85
CA LEU A 154 -3.02 5.15 10.72
C LEU A 154 -4.30 5.91 10.37
N GLY A 155 -4.31 6.53 9.19
CA GLY A 155 -5.51 7.08 8.56
C GLY A 155 -5.99 6.16 7.44
N CYS A 156 -7.29 5.92 7.32
CA CYS A 156 -7.88 5.03 6.32
C CYS A 156 -8.85 5.70 5.33
N ALA A 157 -9.08 7.02 5.44
CA ALA A 157 -9.92 7.78 4.53
C ALA A 157 -9.46 9.25 4.42
N PRO A 158 -8.41 9.56 3.62
CA PRO A 158 -7.62 8.65 2.77
C PRO A 158 -6.57 7.85 3.55
N VAL A 159 -6.02 6.80 2.92
CA VAL A 159 -4.92 6.01 3.50
C VAL A 159 -3.70 6.91 3.72
N SER A 160 -3.29 7.08 4.97
CA SER A 160 -2.23 8.01 5.39
C SER A 160 -1.65 7.64 6.76
N GLY A 161 -0.65 8.40 7.22
CA GLY A 161 -0.01 8.21 8.52
C GLY A 161 1.40 7.63 8.45
N THR A 162 1.93 7.23 9.61
CA THR A 162 3.30 6.71 9.77
C THR A 162 3.37 5.19 9.78
N HIS A 163 2.23 4.49 9.68
CA HIS A 163 2.20 3.04 9.63
C HIS A 163 2.86 2.50 8.34
N PRO A 164 3.83 1.56 8.44
CA PRO A 164 4.63 1.10 7.30
C PRO A 164 3.80 0.39 6.22
N ASP A 165 2.73 -0.30 6.60
CA ASP A 165 1.74 -0.91 5.69
C ASP A 165 0.33 -0.37 5.99
N ALA A 166 0.13 0.93 5.78
CA ALA A 166 -1.16 1.56 6.07
C ALA A 166 -2.30 0.95 5.23
N GLY A 167 -2.04 0.60 3.97
CA GLY A 167 -3.03 0.00 3.07
C GLY A 167 -3.52 -1.37 3.57
N GLY A 168 -2.60 -2.26 3.94
CA GLY A 168 -2.94 -3.58 4.49
C GLY A 168 -3.68 -3.48 5.83
N ALA A 169 -3.23 -2.60 6.73
CA ALA A 169 -3.90 -2.37 8.01
C ALA A 169 -5.34 -1.86 7.82
N CYS A 170 -5.56 -0.90 6.92
CA CYS A 170 -6.89 -0.38 6.62
C CYS A 170 -7.81 -1.42 5.98
N ALA A 171 -7.28 -2.32 5.13
CA ALA A 171 -8.05 -3.39 4.52
C ALA A 171 -8.60 -4.37 5.57
N VAL A 172 -7.83 -4.64 6.63
CA VAL A 172 -8.26 -5.53 7.73
C VAL A 172 -9.21 -4.84 8.71
N LEU A 173 -8.99 -3.55 9.00
CA LEU A 173 -9.83 -2.80 9.94
C LEU A 173 -11.19 -2.40 9.35
N THR A 174 -11.29 -2.24 8.03
CA THR A 174 -12.54 -1.87 7.36
C THR A 174 -13.71 -2.83 7.63
N PRO A 175 -13.58 -4.15 7.40
CA PRO A 175 -14.65 -5.10 7.74
C PRO A 175 -14.89 -5.19 9.25
N ALA A 176 -13.86 -4.93 10.07
CA ALA A 176 -13.95 -4.91 11.53
C ALA A 176 -14.54 -3.59 12.09
N GLN A 177 -14.90 -2.64 11.23
CA GLN A 177 -15.41 -1.31 11.60
C GLN A 177 -14.46 -0.55 12.53
N GLY A 178 -13.14 -0.67 12.30
CA GLY A 178 -12.11 0.00 13.07
C GLY A 178 -11.75 -0.65 14.41
N ASP A 179 -12.44 -1.72 14.81
CA ASP A 179 -12.21 -2.40 16.09
C ASP A 179 -11.32 -3.64 15.90
N PRO A 180 -10.07 -3.63 16.43
CA PRO A 180 -9.18 -4.78 16.32
C PRO A 180 -9.71 -6.07 16.96
N ALA A 181 -10.60 -5.99 17.96
CA ALA A 181 -11.18 -7.16 18.61
C ALA A 181 -12.13 -7.94 17.68
N ARG A 182 -12.63 -7.30 16.62
CA ARG A 182 -13.57 -7.87 15.65
C ARG A 182 -12.89 -8.44 14.41
N ILE A 183 -11.55 -8.34 14.34
CA ILE A 183 -10.78 -8.92 13.26
C ILE A 183 -10.88 -10.45 13.34
N THR A 184 -11.13 -11.09 12.19
CA THR A 184 -11.08 -12.55 12.11
C THR A 184 -9.62 -13.01 12.15
N PRO A 185 -9.21 -13.83 13.13
CA PRO A 185 -7.83 -14.30 13.23
C PRO A 185 -7.41 -15.19 12.06
N SER A 186 -6.13 -15.16 11.70
CA SER A 186 -5.56 -16.11 10.74
C SER A 186 -5.31 -17.48 11.36
N TRP A 187 -5.21 -18.51 10.51
CA TRP A 187 -4.90 -19.90 10.90
C TRP A 187 -3.41 -20.17 11.07
N THR A 188 -2.64 -19.21 11.58
CA THR A 188 -1.18 -19.36 11.77
C THR A 188 -0.85 -20.06 13.09
N VAL A 189 0.03 -21.05 13.05
CA VAL A 189 0.55 -21.69 14.27
C VAL A 189 1.64 -20.80 14.88
N CYS A 190 1.52 -20.50 16.18
CA CYS A 190 2.51 -19.72 16.92
C CYS A 190 3.22 -20.60 17.94
N ALA A 191 4.53 -20.41 18.08
CA ALA A 191 5.31 -21.02 19.14
C ALA A 191 4.77 -20.62 20.53
N GLN A 192 4.86 -21.54 21.48
CA GLN A 192 4.43 -21.33 22.87
C GLN A 192 5.51 -20.60 23.69
N VAL A 193 6.07 -19.54 23.12
CA VAL A 193 7.00 -18.65 23.83
C VAL A 193 6.16 -17.63 24.60
N GLN A 194 6.50 -17.43 25.87
CA GLN A 194 5.96 -16.34 26.67
C GLN A 194 6.81 -15.09 26.39
N ASP A 195 6.24 -14.08 25.75
CA ASP A 195 6.86 -12.77 25.49
C ASP A 195 5.76 -11.71 25.38
N PRO A 196 5.07 -11.38 26.48
CA PRO A 196 3.83 -10.64 26.44
C PRO A 196 4.00 -9.24 25.83
N VAL A 197 3.11 -8.93 24.88
CA VAL A 197 3.04 -7.62 24.23
C VAL A 197 1.65 -7.03 24.40
N ARG A 198 1.58 -5.76 24.80
CA ARG A 198 0.34 -5.01 24.89
C ARG A 198 0.16 -4.18 23.63
N ALA A 199 -0.96 -4.39 22.94
CA ALA A 199 -1.36 -3.62 21.78
C ALA A 199 -2.54 -2.72 22.15
N THR A 200 -2.46 -1.44 21.77
CA THR A 200 -3.57 -0.49 21.96
C THR A 200 -3.90 0.23 20.67
N ALA A 201 -5.19 0.46 20.43
CA ALA A 201 -5.67 1.29 19.33
C ALA A 201 -6.68 2.30 19.86
N THR A 202 -6.44 3.59 19.63
CA THR A 202 -7.31 4.67 20.06
C THR A 202 -7.55 5.65 18.93
N GLY A 203 -8.77 6.16 18.79
CA GLY A 203 -9.06 7.15 17.75
C GLY A 203 -10.52 7.17 17.35
N ILE A 204 -10.79 7.55 16.11
CA ILE A 204 -12.13 7.73 15.58
C ILE A 204 -12.28 6.89 14.31
N TRP A 205 -13.42 6.22 14.20
CA TRP A 205 -13.80 5.48 13.01
C TRP A 205 -15.26 5.77 12.66
N ASN A 206 -15.50 6.51 11.57
CA ASN A 206 -16.84 6.92 11.13
C ASN A 206 -17.68 7.50 12.28
N GLY A 207 -17.12 8.47 13.01
CA GLY A 207 -17.79 9.14 14.13
C GLY A 207 -17.88 8.32 15.42
N ARG A 208 -17.43 7.05 15.44
CA ARG A 208 -17.32 6.26 16.67
C ARG A 208 -15.93 6.36 17.26
N TYR A 209 -15.85 6.64 18.55
CA TYR A 209 -14.60 6.51 19.29
C TYR A 209 -14.23 5.03 19.45
N ILE A 210 -13.01 4.69 19.06
CA ILE A 210 -12.43 3.36 19.23
C ILE A 210 -11.44 3.44 20.39
N GLN A 211 -11.56 2.51 21.33
CA GLN A 211 -10.58 2.27 22.38
C GLN A 211 -10.43 0.77 22.55
N PHE A 212 -9.25 0.27 22.20
CA PHE A 212 -8.89 -1.12 22.27
C PHE A 212 -7.59 -1.26 23.03
N GLU A 213 -7.54 -2.23 23.93
CA GLU A 213 -6.33 -2.66 24.64
C GLU A 213 -6.39 -4.18 24.79
N TYR A 214 -5.32 -4.86 24.39
CA TYR A 214 -5.21 -6.30 24.58
C TYR A 214 -3.75 -6.72 24.74
N THR A 215 -3.52 -7.64 25.67
CA THR A 215 -2.20 -8.25 25.91
C THR A 215 -2.15 -9.64 25.29
N TYR A 216 -1.29 -9.81 24.30
CA TYR A 216 -1.03 -11.08 23.65
C TYR A 216 0.12 -11.81 24.32
N SER A 217 0.08 -13.14 24.34
CA SER A 217 1.13 -13.99 24.94
C SER A 217 2.49 -13.82 24.28
N ASN A 218 2.51 -13.49 22.98
CA ASN A 218 3.70 -13.19 22.20
C ASN A 218 3.36 -12.39 20.92
N PRO A 219 4.36 -11.79 20.24
CA PRO A 219 4.15 -11.05 19.00
C PRO A 219 3.58 -11.87 17.84
N CYS A 220 3.78 -13.19 17.83
CA CYS A 220 3.16 -14.06 16.83
C CYS A 220 1.64 -14.13 17.04
N ALA A 221 1.20 -14.36 18.28
CA ALA A 221 -0.22 -14.40 18.63
C ALA A 221 -0.93 -13.08 18.31
N MET A 222 -0.27 -11.95 18.55
CA MET A 222 -0.77 -10.62 18.14
C MET A 222 -0.97 -10.53 16.63
N ARG A 223 0.05 -10.85 15.83
CA ARG A 223 -0.04 -10.80 14.36
C ARG A 223 -1.05 -11.79 13.79
N ARG A 224 -1.20 -12.96 14.41
CA ARG A 224 -2.24 -13.93 14.03
C ARG A 224 -3.64 -13.36 14.24
N ALA A 225 -3.88 -12.69 15.37
CA ALA A 225 -5.18 -12.13 15.70
C ALA A 225 -5.53 -10.87 14.89
N THR A 226 -4.53 -10.05 14.57
CA THR A 226 -4.75 -8.67 14.06
C THR A 226 -4.18 -8.43 12.66
N GLY A 227 -3.44 -9.39 12.10
CA GLY A 227 -2.79 -9.25 10.80
C GLY A 227 -1.74 -8.12 10.79
N PRO A 228 -1.75 -7.25 9.76
CA PRO A 228 -0.77 -6.18 9.60
C PRO A 228 -0.99 -4.98 10.53
N VAL A 229 -2.11 -4.90 11.26
CA VAL A 229 -2.50 -3.70 12.03
C VAL A 229 -1.46 -3.29 13.08
N PHE A 230 -0.82 -4.24 13.77
CA PHE A 230 0.20 -3.95 14.78
C PHE A 230 1.62 -4.36 14.33
N SER A 231 1.90 -4.33 13.03
CA SER A 231 3.18 -4.77 12.45
C SER A 231 4.12 -3.59 12.12
N PHE A 232 4.64 -2.91 13.15
CA PHE A 232 5.56 -1.75 13.03
C PHE A 232 6.66 -1.69 14.10
#